data_AF-A0A2E1J3F1-F1
#
_entry.id   AF-A0A2E1J3F1-F1
#
_cell.length_a   1.000
_cell.length_b   1.000
_cell.length_c   1.000
_cell.angle_alpha   90.00
_cell.angle_beta   90.00
_cell.angle_gamma   90.00
#
_symmetry.space_group_name_H-M   'P 1'
#
loop_
_entity.id
_entity.type
_entity.pdbx_description
1 polymer ?
#
loop_
_entity_poly.entity_id
_entity_poly.type
_entity_poly.pdbx_seq_one_letter_code
_entity_poly.pdbx_strand_id
1 'polypeptide(L)'
;ELKNIDEIKCYELTYNEIELSSFNKEKEVVLIYNFKTLEFILNNIDEEVIKEKIFVMSSQRILDAGKDIQNLNGIVANDASDKSMIDAAKNII
;
A
#
# COMPACT_ATOMS: atom_id res chain seq x y z
N GLU A 1 -25.61 -9.33 17.47
CA GLU A 1 -24.44 -10.25 17.51
C GLU A 1 -24.40 -11.00 16.19
N LEU A 2 -23.35 -10.84 15.38
CA LEU A 2 -23.13 -11.66 14.18
C LEU A 2 -22.63 -13.03 14.66
N LYS A 3 -23.57 -13.93 15.00
CA LYS A 3 -23.25 -15.31 15.37
C LYS A 3 -23.52 -16.20 14.16
N ASN A 4 -22.42 -16.78 13.67
CA ASN A 4 -22.28 -17.76 12.58
C ASN A 4 -22.09 -17.16 11.18
N ILE A 5 -20.83 -16.78 10.88
CA ILE A 5 -20.32 -16.65 9.52
C ILE A 5 -19.49 -17.91 9.23
N ASP A 6 -19.87 -18.68 8.22
CA ASP A 6 -19.04 -19.76 7.69
C ASP A 6 -18.13 -19.17 6.60
N GLU A 7 -16.81 -19.26 6.80
CA GLU A 7 -15.80 -18.76 5.87
C GLU A 7 -15.26 -19.92 5.01
N ILE A 8 -15.19 -19.72 3.69
CA ILE A 8 -14.47 -20.61 2.77
C ILE A 8 -13.39 -19.79 2.08
N LYS A 9 -12.13 -20.18 2.25
CA LYS A 9 -10.99 -19.54 1.59
C LYS A 9 -10.91 -19.99 0.14
N CYS A 10 -11.29 -19.11 -0.79
CA CYS A 10 -11.26 -19.41 -2.23
C CYS A 10 -9.89 -19.12 -2.88
N TYR A 11 -9.06 -18.30 -2.24
CA TYR A 11 -7.73 -17.95 -2.76
C TYR A 11 -6.81 -17.47 -1.62
N GLU A 12 -5.51 -17.43 -1.94
CA GLU A 12 -4.48 -16.82 -1.11
C GLU A 12 -3.61 -15.90 -1.97
N LEU A 13 -3.14 -14.81 -1.39
CA LEU A 13 -2.22 -13.89 -2.06
C LEU A 13 -0.80 -14.46 -1.93
N THR A 14 -0.14 -14.67 -3.06
CA THR A 14 1.28 -15.02 -3.11
C THR A 14 2.05 -13.80 -3.62
N TYR A 15 3.09 -13.41 -2.89
CA TYR A 15 3.93 -12.27 -3.24
C TYR A 15 5.25 -12.74 -3.85
N ASN A 16 5.75 -12.01 -4.84
CA ASN A 16 7.02 -12.27 -5.49
C ASN A 16 8.04 -11.20 -5.08
N GLU A 17 9.00 -11.57 -4.22
CA GLU A 17 10.07 -10.67 -3.75
C GLU A 17 10.97 -10.19 -4.90
N ILE A 18 11.07 -10.93 -6.01
CA ILE A 18 11.89 -10.51 -7.15
C ILE A 18 11.39 -9.18 -7.72
N GLU A 19 10.08 -8.92 -7.70
CA GLU A 19 9.51 -7.66 -8.20
C GLU A 19 9.97 -6.44 -7.36
N LEU A 20 10.30 -6.67 -6.09
CA LEU A 20 10.79 -5.64 -5.18
C LEU A 20 12.23 -5.20 -5.50
N SER A 21 13.00 -5.95 -6.31
CA SER A 21 14.36 -5.55 -6.68
C SER A 21 14.42 -4.25 -7.48
N SER A 22 13.29 -3.82 -8.05
CA SER A 22 13.13 -2.54 -8.75
C SER A 22 13.06 -1.34 -7.80
N PHE A 23 12.73 -1.55 -6.52
CA PHE A 23 12.68 -0.47 -5.53
C PHE A 23 14.08 0.03 -5.22
N ASN A 24 14.40 1.20 -5.76
CA ASN A 24 15.65 1.92 -5.55
C ASN A 24 15.38 3.25 -4.81
N LYS A 25 16.41 4.07 -4.59
CA LYS A 25 16.26 5.39 -3.94
C LYS A 25 15.70 6.50 -4.83
N GLU A 26 15.21 6.18 -6.03
CA GLU A 26 14.55 7.18 -6.87
C GLU A 26 13.18 7.55 -6.28
N LYS A 27 12.83 8.83 -6.43
CA LYS A 27 11.56 9.34 -5.94
C LYS A 27 10.45 8.93 -6.90
N GLU A 28 9.62 8.00 -6.45
CA GLU A 28 8.53 7.42 -7.24
C GLU A 28 7.22 7.45 -6.48
N VAL A 29 6.11 7.53 -7.21
CA VAL A 29 4.77 7.40 -6.65
C VAL A 29 4.36 5.93 -6.65
N VAL A 30 3.98 5.41 -5.49
CA VAL A 30 3.55 4.03 -5.30
C VAL A 30 2.06 4.01 -4.95
N LEU A 31 1.25 3.39 -5.80
CA LEU A 31 -0.19 3.24 -5.60
C LEU A 31 -0.48 1.94 -4.84
N ILE A 32 -1.10 2.04 -3.67
CA ILE A 32 -1.37 0.91 -2.78
C ILE A 32 -2.89 0.71 -2.65
N TYR A 33 -3.34 -0.42 -3.17
CA TYR A 33 -4.77 -0.76 -3.22
C TYR A 33 -5.24 -1.61 -2.04
N ASN A 34 -4.34 -2.34 -1.39
CA ASN A 34 -4.68 -3.20 -0.26
C ASN A 34 -3.56 -3.21 0.79
N PHE A 35 -3.94 -3.51 2.02
CA PHE A 35 -3.03 -3.53 3.18
C PHE A 35 -1.95 -4.59 3.07
N LYS A 36 -2.26 -5.81 2.63
CA LYS A 36 -1.27 -6.89 2.60
C LYS A 36 -0.13 -6.61 1.61
N THR A 37 -0.41 -5.92 0.50
CA THR A 37 0.64 -5.43 -0.42
C THR A 37 1.53 -4.39 0.25
N LEU A 38 0.96 -3.46 1.04
CA LEU A 38 1.74 -2.49 1.80
C LEU A 38 2.65 -3.19 2.81
N GLU A 39 2.08 -4.07 3.63
CA GLU A 39 2.80 -4.86 4.63
C GLU A 39 3.95 -5.64 4.00
N PHE A 40 3.70 -6.29 2.85
CA PHE A 40 4.74 -7.00 2.11
C PHE A 40 5.89 -6.08 1.68
N ILE A 41 5.60 -4.90 1.14
CA ILE A 41 6.62 -3.93 0.73
C ILE A 41 7.43 -3.44 1.95
N LEU A 42 6.75 -3.00 3.01
CA LEU A 42 7.40 -2.43 4.20
C LEU A 42 8.29 -3.45 4.93
N ASN A 43 7.93 -4.73 4.91
CA ASN A 43 8.71 -5.77 5.57
C ASN A 43 9.95 -6.22 4.79
N ASN A 44 10.03 -5.93 3.49
CA ASN A 44 11.07 -6.47 2.61
C ASN A 44 11.96 -5.40 1.96
N ILE A 45 11.62 -4.12 2.06
CA ILE A 45 12.41 -3.01 1.52
C ILE A 45 13.04 -2.21 2.66
N ASP A 46 14.29 -1.77 2.45
CA ASP A 46 15.02 -0.90 3.37
C ASP A 46 14.22 0.39 3.66
N GLU A 47 14.11 0.76 4.93
CA GLU A 47 13.40 1.96 5.39
C GLU A 47 13.89 3.23 4.68
N GLU A 48 15.19 3.32 4.36
CA GLU A 48 15.77 4.44 3.63
C GLU A 48 15.31 4.51 2.18
N VAL A 49 14.94 3.37 1.57
CA VAL A 49 14.31 3.34 0.25
C VAL A 49 12.84 3.74 0.36
N ILE A 50 12.13 3.26 1.39
CA ILE A 50 10.71 3.59 1.64
C ILE A 50 10.52 5.10 1.83
N LYS A 51 11.42 5.77 2.55
CA LYS A 51 11.35 7.22 2.83
C LYS A 51 11.38 8.10 1.58
N GLU A 52 11.98 7.63 0.49
CA GLU A 52 12.05 8.37 -0.78
C GLU A 52 10.78 8.21 -1.62
N LYS A 53 9.88 7.29 -1.27
CA LYS A 53 8.65 7.02 -2.01
C LYS A 53 7.51 7.92 -1.56
N ILE A 54 6.62 8.24 -2.50
CA ILE A 54 5.34 8.88 -2.21
C ILE A 54 4.25 7.81 -2.30
N PHE A 55 3.67 7.44 -1.16
CA PHE A 55 2.58 6.46 -1.15
C PHE A 55 1.22 7.13 -1.31
N VAL A 56 0.43 6.59 -2.23
CA VAL A 56 -1.00 6.91 -2.37
C VAL A 56 -1.81 5.66 -2.01
N MET A 57 -2.67 5.78 -1.01
CA MET A 57 -3.46 4.69 -0.44
C MET A 57 -4.90 4.77 -0.93
N SER A 58 -5.50 3.63 -1.22
CA SER A 58 -6.92 3.54 -1.61
C SER A 58 -7.91 3.82 -0.48
N SER A 59 -7.44 3.85 0.78
CA SER A 59 -8.27 4.18 1.93
C SER A 59 -7.45 4.64 3.14
N GLN A 60 -8.10 5.38 4.04
CA GLN A 60 -7.49 5.83 5.30
C GLN A 60 -7.03 4.66 6.16
N ARG A 61 -7.78 3.55 6.18
CA ARG A 61 -7.44 2.35 6.94
C ARG A 61 -6.08 1.77 6.57
N ILE A 62 -5.71 1.81 5.29
CA ILE A 62 -4.41 1.32 4.83
C ILE A 62 -3.30 2.26 5.28
N LEU A 63 -3.51 3.58 5.20
CA LEU A 63 -2.54 4.55 5.68
C LEU A 63 -2.29 4.41 7.18
N ASP A 64 -3.36 4.25 7.97
CA ASP A 64 -3.25 4.10 9.43
C ASP A 64 -2.48 2.82 9.78
N ALA A 65 -2.80 1.70 9.12
CA ALA A 65 -2.05 0.46 9.31
C ALA A 65 -0.58 0.58 8.86
N GLY A 66 -0.32 1.36 7.81
CA GLY A 66 1.04 1.71 7.38
C GLY A 66 1.81 2.42 8.47
N LYS A 67 1.21 3.44 9.10
CA LYS A 67 1.78 4.22 10.22
C LYS A 67 2.14 3.37 11.44
N ASP A 68 1.35 2.33 11.69
CA ASP A 68 1.58 1.41 12.81
C ASP A 68 2.80 0.49 12.57
N ILE A 69 3.10 0.15 11.30
CA ILE A 69 4.23 -0.72 10.93
C ILE A 69 5.52 0.10 10.87
N GLN A 70 5.51 1.20 10.13
CA GLN A 70 6.58 2.18 10.03
C GLN A 70 5.91 3.55 10.06
N ASN A 71 6.56 4.63 10.53
CA ASN A 71 5.93 5.96 10.61
C ASN A 71 5.70 6.59 9.21
N LEU A 72 4.84 5.95 8.41
CA LEU A 72 4.65 6.14 6.99
C LEU A 72 3.72 7.33 6.78
N ASN A 73 4.20 8.27 5.97
CA ASN A 73 3.37 9.35 5.47
C ASN A 73 2.91 9.02 4.06
N GLY A 74 1.66 9.37 3.76
CA GLY A 74 1.06 9.09 2.47
C GLY A 74 -0.23 9.88 2.29
N ILE A 75 -0.77 9.78 1.08
CA ILE A 75 -2.00 10.48 0.68
C ILE A 75 -3.07 9.44 0.45
N VAL A 76 -4.32 9.80 0.74
CA VAL A 76 -5.47 8.91 0.58
C VAL A 76 -6.28 9.39 -0.61
N ALA A 77 -6.52 8.48 -1.56
CA ALA A 77 -7.43 8.71 -2.66
C ALA A 77 -8.90 8.72 -2.19
N ASN A 78 -9.80 9.30 -2.97
CA ASN A 78 -11.22 9.33 -2.64
C ASN A 78 -11.83 7.92 -2.63
N ASP A 79 -11.38 7.05 -3.52
CA ASP A 79 -11.75 5.64 -3.60
C ASP A 79 -10.65 4.77 -4.22
N ALA A 80 -10.91 3.47 -4.32
CA ALA A 80 -9.96 2.48 -4.83
C ALA A 80 -9.92 2.38 -6.37
N SER A 81 -10.58 3.27 -7.12
CA SER A 81 -10.51 3.26 -8.57
C SER A 81 -9.17 3.82 -9.07
N ASP A 82 -8.67 3.28 -10.18
CA ASP A 82 -7.42 3.75 -10.79
C ASP A 82 -7.45 5.25 -11.08
N LYS A 83 -8.60 5.75 -11.55
CA LYS A 83 -8.79 7.19 -11.78
C LYS A 83 -8.58 7.98 -10.49
N SER A 84 -9.23 7.61 -9.38
CA SER A 84 -9.07 8.33 -8.13
C SER A 84 -7.64 8.25 -7.60
N MET A 85 -6.98 7.11 -7.73
CA MET A 85 -5.60 6.92 -7.28
C MET A 85 -4.62 7.78 -8.10
N ILE A 86 -4.78 7.81 -9.42
CA ILE A 86 -3.97 8.62 -10.33
C ILE A 86 -4.26 10.12 -10.15
N ASP A 87 -5.52 10.52 -9.97
CA ASP A 87 -5.87 11.93 -9.74
C ASP A 87 -5.28 12.43 -8.40
N ALA A 88 -5.33 11.60 -7.35
CA ALA A 88 -4.66 11.89 -6.09
C ALA A 88 -3.13 12.01 -6.26
N ALA A 89 -2.51 11.10 -7.04
CA ALA A 89 -1.08 11.15 -7.35
C ALA A 89 -0.68 12.45 -8.07
N LYS A 90 -1.47 12.86 -9.07
CA LYS A 90 -1.21 14.06 -9.89
C LYS A 90 -1.27 15.36 -9.10
N ASN A 91 -2.09 15.44 -8.05
CA ASN A 91 -2.22 16.64 -7.23
C ASN A 91 -0.98 16.94 -6.36
N ILE A 92 0.03 16.06 -6.40
CA ILE A 92 1.24 16.12 -5.56
C ILE A 92 2.47 16.58 -6.37
N ILE A 93 2.38 16.53 -7.71
CA ILE A 93 3.46 16.81 -8.66
C ILE A 93 3.24 18.20 -9.28
#